data_AF-A0A353M503-F1
#
_entry.id   AF-A0A353M503-F1
#
_cell.length_a   1.000
_cell.length_b   1.000
_cell.length_c   1.000
_cell.angle_alpha   90.00
_cell.angle_beta   90.00
_cell.angle_gamma   90.00
#
_symmetry.space_group_name_H-M   'P 1'
#
loop_
_entity.id
_entity.type
_entity.pdbx_description
1 polymer ?
#
loop_
_entity_poly.entity_id
_entity_poly.type
_entity_poly.pdbx_seq_one_letter_code
_entity_poly.pdbx_strand_id
1 'polypeptide(L)'
;MRYFLIVLLSIFSFSNAYAENDDEIVDVMQTLEAVNKRIVNINTDELNKILDTDPSVVLIDVRSPFELKHTGTIARGQNVNIVRGWLEFQIGDHAKSKDTPIIVYCGRNLRSPLAAKTLENMGYTNVKNYAD
;
A
#
# COMPACT_ATOMS: atom_id res chain seq x y z
N MET A 1 -1.64 11.07 -70.36
CA MET A 1 -0.27 11.22 -70.91
C MET A 1 0.57 12.05 -69.96
N ARG A 2 1.75 11.53 -69.59
CA ARG A 2 2.99 12.24 -69.22
C ARG A 2 3.04 13.14 -67.97
N TYR A 3 3.62 12.56 -66.92
CA TYR A 3 4.65 13.06 -65.99
C TYR A 3 5.03 14.56 -65.99
N PHE A 4 4.91 15.16 -64.80
CA PHE A 4 5.80 16.20 -64.25
C PHE A 4 5.84 15.90 -62.72
N LEU A 5 6.91 15.33 -62.15
CA LEU A 5 8.09 16.04 -61.64
C LEU A 5 7.64 17.27 -60.83
N ILE A 6 7.67 17.26 -59.49
CA ILE A 6 8.86 17.62 -58.69
C ILE A 6 8.61 17.25 -57.22
N VAL A 7 9.67 16.72 -56.62
CA VAL A 7 9.93 16.52 -55.20
C VAL A 7 9.63 17.78 -54.37
N LEU A 8 8.71 17.68 -53.41
CA LEU A 8 8.71 18.57 -52.25
C LEU A 8 9.09 17.77 -51.00
N LEU A 9 10.40 17.65 -50.83
CA LEU A 9 11.02 17.40 -49.54
C LEU A 9 10.75 18.59 -48.61
N SER A 10 10.82 18.33 -47.29
CA SER A 10 10.85 19.31 -46.18
C SER A 10 9.45 19.83 -45.77
N ILE A 11 8.93 19.66 -44.56
CA ILE A 11 9.53 19.33 -43.26
C ILE A 11 8.46 18.50 -42.52
N PHE A 12 8.68 17.19 -42.37
CA PHE A 12 8.01 16.45 -41.30
C PHE A 12 8.68 16.97 -40.03
N SER A 13 8.07 17.97 -39.38
CA SER A 13 8.51 18.41 -38.06
C SER A 13 8.27 17.23 -37.13
N PHE A 14 9.30 16.39 -36.97
CA PHE A 14 9.52 15.61 -35.77
C PHE A 14 9.62 16.60 -34.62
N SER A 15 8.49 17.06 -34.12
CA SER A 15 8.39 17.56 -32.76
C SER A 15 8.26 16.34 -31.85
N ASN A 16 9.35 15.57 -31.81
CA ASN A 16 9.66 14.82 -30.61
C ASN A 16 10.25 15.85 -29.66
N ALA A 17 9.41 16.50 -28.87
CA ALA A 17 9.83 17.55 -27.96
C ALA A 17 9.06 17.40 -26.66
N TYR A 18 9.70 16.66 -25.76
CA TYR A 18 9.61 16.75 -24.30
C TYR A 18 8.19 16.66 -23.71
N ALA A 19 7.84 15.47 -23.21
CA ALA A 19 6.90 15.40 -22.11
C ALA A 19 7.51 16.18 -20.93
N GLU A 20 7.04 17.40 -20.71
CA GLU A 20 7.04 18.03 -19.38
C GLU A 20 6.26 17.09 -18.46
N ASN A 21 6.95 16.13 -17.86
CA ASN A 21 6.51 15.61 -16.57
C ASN A 21 7.04 16.62 -15.56
N ASP A 22 6.30 17.71 -15.37
CA ASP A 22 6.52 18.60 -14.24
C ASP A 22 6.53 17.76 -12.97
N ASP A 23 7.48 18.03 -12.09
CA ASP A 23 7.63 17.46 -10.75
C ASP A 23 6.40 17.81 -9.88
N GLU A 24 5.23 17.23 -10.19
CA GLU A 24 4.02 17.40 -9.39
C GLU A 24 4.19 16.62 -8.09
N ILE A 25 4.33 17.35 -6.97
CA ILE A 25 4.31 16.76 -5.64
C ILE A 25 2.96 16.07 -5.46
N VAL A 26 3.00 14.74 -5.39
CA VAL A 26 1.81 13.92 -5.19
C VAL A 26 1.13 14.30 -3.88
N ASP A 27 -0.16 14.67 -3.95
CA ASP A 27 -0.96 14.89 -2.75
C ASP A 27 -1.14 13.56 -2.00
N VAL A 28 -0.55 13.51 -0.80
CA VAL A 28 -0.60 12.35 0.10
C VAL A 28 -2.03 12.06 0.52
N MET A 29 -2.88 13.08 0.70
CA MET A 29 -4.26 12.88 1.14
C MET A 29 -5.10 12.26 0.03
N GLN A 30 -4.99 12.77 -1.21
CA GLN A 30 -5.60 12.15 -2.37
C GLN A 30 -5.12 10.70 -2.58
N THR A 31 -3.82 10.46 -2.40
CA THR A 31 -3.24 9.11 -2.50
C THR A 31 -3.84 8.18 -1.45
N LEU A 32 -3.94 8.65 -0.21
CA LEU A 32 -4.49 7.87 0.90
C LEU A 32 -5.96 7.53 0.66
N GLU A 33 -6.75 8.49 0.17
CA GLU A 33 -8.15 8.26 -0.21
C GLU A 33 -8.27 7.20 -1.31
N ALA A 34 -7.44 7.29 -2.35
CA ALA A 34 -7.40 6.32 -3.44
C ALA A 34 -6.95 4.91 -2.99
N VAL A 35 -6.09 4.83 -1.96
CA VAL A 35 -5.70 3.56 -1.35
C VAL A 35 -6.85 2.99 -0.52
N ASN A 36 -7.48 3.79 0.34
CA ASN A 36 -8.60 3.37 1.19
C ASN A 36 -9.79 2.84 0.39
N LYS A 37 -10.03 3.35 -0.83
CA LYS A 37 -11.06 2.82 -1.74
C LYS A 37 -10.73 1.46 -2.34
N ARG A 38 -9.46 1.03 -2.35
CA ARG A 38 -9.00 -0.20 -3.01
C ARG A 38 -8.74 -1.35 -2.05
N ILE A 39 -8.20 -1.05 -0.87
CA ILE A 39 -7.89 -2.07 0.13
C ILE A 39 -9.15 -2.49 0.89
N VAL A 40 -9.09 -3.66 1.54
CA VAL A 40 -10.14 -4.10 2.46
C VAL A 40 -9.94 -3.43 3.81
N ASN A 41 -10.86 -2.54 4.19
CA ASN A 41 -10.91 -1.92 5.51
C ASN A 41 -11.87 -2.69 6.43
N ILE A 42 -11.50 -2.84 7.70
CA ILE A 42 -12.33 -3.43 8.74
C ILE A 42 -12.44 -2.51 9.96
N ASN A 43 -13.56 -2.58 10.65
CA ASN A 43 -13.80 -1.88 11.91
C ASN A 43 -13.42 -2.74 13.13
N THR A 44 -13.63 -2.20 14.32
CA THR A 44 -13.29 -2.82 15.61
C THR A 44 -14.06 -4.10 15.89
N ASP A 45 -15.34 -4.17 15.50
CA ASP A 45 -16.17 -5.36 15.70
C ASP A 45 -15.71 -6.51 14.80
N GLU A 46 -15.42 -6.22 13.54
CA GLU A 46 -14.85 -7.16 12.58
C GLU A 46 -13.47 -7.64 13.01
N LEU A 47 -12.61 -6.72 13.48
CA LEU A 47 -11.29 -7.04 14.01
C LEU A 47 -11.39 -8.05 15.15
N ASN A 48 -12.20 -7.76 16.16
CA ASN A 48 -12.38 -8.65 17.31
C ASN A 48 -12.89 -10.01 16.87
N LYS A 49 -13.93 -10.05 16.02
CA LYS A 49 -14.48 -11.29 15.49
C LYS A 49 -13.42 -12.13 14.78
N ILE A 50 -12.61 -11.52 13.91
CA ILE A 50 -11.56 -12.23 13.18
C ILE A 50 -10.50 -12.77 14.15
N LEU A 51 -10.00 -11.93 15.08
CA LEU A 51 -8.96 -12.32 16.03
C LEU A 51 -9.42 -13.36 17.07
N ASP A 52 -10.71 -13.40 17.38
CA ASP A 52 -11.30 -14.41 18.27
C ASP A 52 -11.50 -15.76 17.59
N THR A 53 -11.67 -15.77 16.27
CA THR A 53 -12.02 -16.98 15.50
C THR A 53 -10.84 -17.58 14.73
N ASP A 54 -9.86 -16.77 14.36
CA ASP A 54 -8.71 -17.20 13.57
C ASP A 54 -7.39 -16.87 14.30
N PRO A 55 -6.79 -17.86 14.99
CA PRO A 55 -5.50 -17.68 15.65
C PRO A 55 -4.32 -17.60 14.67
N SER A 56 -4.51 -17.90 13.38
CA SER A 56 -3.45 -17.85 12.37
C SER A 56 -3.19 -16.44 11.82
N VAL A 57 -4.06 -15.48 12.15
CA VAL A 57 -3.93 -14.08 11.74
C VAL A 57 -2.61 -13.51 12.25
N VAL A 58 -1.88 -12.82 11.38
CA VAL A 58 -0.75 -11.97 11.75
C VAL A 58 -1.27 -10.54 11.89
N LEU A 59 -1.38 -10.05 13.12
CA LEU A 59 -1.78 -8.68 13.41
C LEU A 59 -0.53 -7.80 13.49
N ILE A 60 -0.37 -6.87 12.56
CA ILE A 60 0.85 -6.07 12.38
C ILE A 60 0.61 -4.63 12.82
N ASP A 61 1.30 -4.21 13.89
CA ASP A 61 1.42 -2.81 14.27
C ASP A 61 2.59 -2.18 13.52
N VAL A 62 2.32 -1.20 12.64
CA VAL A 62 3.37 -0.51 11.87
C VAL A 62 3.92 0.76 12.52
N ARG A 63 3.51 1.05 13.76
CA ARG A 63 4.01 2.19 14.54
C ARG A 63 5.45 1.95 15.03
N SER A 64 6.07 3.03 15.51
CA SER A 64 7.39 2.96 16.12
C SER A 64 7.33 2.34 17.53
N PRO A 65 8.39 1.63 17.97
CA PRO A 65 8.46 1.10 19.35
C PRO A 65 8.28 2.17 20.43
N PHE A 66 8.66 3.41 20.15
CA PHE A 66 8.41 4.55 21.04
C PHE A 66 6.92 4.80 21.25
N GLU A 67 6.11 4.81 20.19
CA GLU A 67 4.64 4.95 20.30
C GLU A 67 4.05 3.80 21.12
N LEU A 68 4.47 2.56 20.86
CA LEU A 68 4.00 1.37 21.57
C LEU A 68 4.31 1.45 23.06
N LYS A 69 5.53 1.87 23.43
CA LYS A 69 5.93 2.02 24.83
C LYS A 69 5.03 2.99 25.61
N HIS A 70 4.50 4.03 24.96
CA HIS A 70 3.71 5.07 25.63
C HIS A 70 2.20 4.84 25.53
N THR A 71 1.73 4.16 24.49
CA THR A 71 0.28 4.02 24.20
C THR A 71 -0.22 2.58 24.29
N GLY A 72 0.69 1.61 24.45
CA GLY A 72 0.37 0.19 24.38
C GLY A 72 0.09 -0.29 22.96
N THR A 73 -0.40 -1.52 22.86
CA THR A 73 -0.82 -2.19 21.62
C THR A 73 -2.19 -2.81 21.79
N ILE A 74 -2.77 -3.29 20.70
CA ILE A 74 -3.91 -4.20 20.76
C ILE A 74 -3.42 -5.48 21.48
N ALA A 75 -4.01 -5.79 22.64
CA ALA A 75 -3.56 -6.84 23.54
C ALA A 75 -3.96 -8.25 23.05
N ARG A 76 -3.33 -8.71 21.97
CA ARG A 76 -3.62 -9.97 21.29
C ARG A 76 -2.32 -10.75 21.05
N GLY A 77 -2.35 -12.06 21.21
CA GLY A 77 -1.17 -12.92 21.02
C GLY A 77 -0.65 -12.94 19.58
N GLN A 78 -1.54 -12.65 18.61
CA GLN A 78 -1.22 -12.48 17.19
C GLN A 78 -0.42 -11.21 16.87
N ASN A 79 -0.34 -10.25 17.81
CA ASN A 79 0.22 -8.93 17.55
C ASN A 79 1.74 -8.96 17.45
N VAL A 80 2.26 -8.51 16.31
CA VAL A 80 3.69 -8.28 16.06
C VAL A 80 3.92 -6.82 15.67
N ASN A 81 5.06 -6.24 16.07
CA ASN A 81 5.45 -4.90 15.65
C ASN A 81 6.45 -4.99 14.49
N ILE A 82 6.05 -4.47 13.34
CA ILE A 82 6.93 -4.32 12.17
C ILE A 82 6.83 -2.86 11.74
N VAL A 83 7.79 -2.04 12.16
CA VAL A 83 7.78 -0.60 11.87
C VAL A 83 7.65 -0.37 10.37
N ARG A 84 6.82 0.62 9.95
CA ARG A 84 6.49 0.81 8.53
C ARG A 84 7.70 0.74 7.59
N GLY A 85 8.83 1.36 7.92
CA GLY A 85 10.03 1.37 7.06
C GLY A 85 10.75 0.03 6.90
N TRP A 86 10.40 -0.98 7.69
CA TRP A 86 10.99 -2.32 7.67
C TRP A 86 10.04 -3.41 7.18
N LEU A 87 8.80 -3.05 6.85
CA LEU A 87 7.73 -4.01 6.53
C LEU A 87 8.12 -4.99 5.42
N GLU A 88 8.63 -4.46 4.32
CA GLU A 88 8.99 -5.22 3.12
C GLU A 88 10.12 -6.22 3.40
N PHE A 89 10.99 -5.91 4.36
CA PHE A 89 12.16 -6.72 4.71
C PHE A 89 11.85 -7.77 5.79
N GLN A 90 10.90 -7.49 6.69
CA GLN A 90 10.62 -8.34 7.85
C GLN A 90 9.36 -9.19 7.71
N ILE A 91 8.46 -8.87 6.77
CA ILE A 91 7.18 -9.60 6.64
C ILE A 91 7.37 -11.10 6.39
N GLY A 92 8.43 -11.51 5.68
CA GLY A 92 8.72 -12.91 5.39
C GLY A 92 8.97 -13.78 6.63
N ASP A 93 9.42 -13.17 7.74
CA ASP A 93 9.65 -13.87 9.01
C ASP A 93 8.34 -14.21 9.73
N HIS A 94 7.29 -13.42 9.48
CA HIS A 94 5.99 -13.53 10.15
C HIS A 94 4.90 -14.16 9.28
N ALA A 95 4.91 -13.89 7.97
CA ALA A 95 3.93 -14.37 7.00
C ALA A 95 4.66 -14.97 5.79
N LYS A 96 5.03 -16.25 5.90
CA LYS A 96 5.78 -16.98 4.86
C LYS A 96 4.95 -17.26 3.61
N SER A 97 3.65 -17.52 3.78
CA SER A 97 2.74 -17.79 2.67
C SER A 97 2.03 -16.52 2.23
N LYS A 98 1.74 -16.42 0.93
CA LYS A 98 1.07 -15.26 0.34
C LYS A 98 -0.41 -15.18 0.71
N ASP A 99 -1.02 -16.29 1.10
CA ASP A 99 -2.41 -16.37 1.57
C ASP A 99 -2.56 -16.23 3.09
N THR A 100 -1.46 -16.08 3.85
CA THR A 100 -1.51 -15.86 5.30
C THR A 100 -2.44 -14.67 5.62
N PRO A 101 -3.42 -14.82 6.53
CA PRO A 101 -4.29 -13.73 6.92
C PRO A 101 -3.48 -12.66 7.66
N ILE A 102 -3.45 -11.45 7.11
CA ILE A 102 -2.73 -10.31 7.68
C ILE A 102 -3.73 -9.19 7.95
N ILE A 103 -3.65 -8.63 9.15
CA ILE A 103 -4.34 -7.39 9.50
C ILE A 103 -3.29 -6.37 9.90
N VAL A 104 -3.28 -5.20 9.26
CA VAL A 104 -2.33 -4.12 9.56
C VAL A 104 -3.04 -2.97 10.24
N TYR A 105 -2.41 -2.37 11.25
CA TYR A 105 -2.92 -1.18 11.90
C TYR A 105 -1.82 -0.18 12.26
N CYS A 106 -2.24 1.05 12.50
CA CYS A 106 -1.39 2.09 13.06
C CYS A 106 -2.21 2.94 14.03
N GLY A 107 -1.67 4.08 14.48
CA GLY A 107 -2.33 4.85 15.54
C GLY A 107 -3.49 5.74 15.09
N ARG A 108 -3.56 6.11 13.80
CA ARG A 108 -4.56 7.07 13.27
C ARG A 108 -4.98 6.76 11.83
N ASN A 109 -4.87 5.50 11.41
CA ASN A 109 -5.23 5.06 10.06
C ASN A 109 -4.60 5.86 8.88
N LEU A 110 -3.35 6.34 9.04
CA LEU A 110 -2.61 7.05 7.97
C LEU A 110 -1.50 6.18 7.34
N ARG A 111 -0.80 5.39 8.17
CA ARG A 111 0.31 4.52 7.74
C ARG A 111 -0.17 3.14 7.33
N SER A 112 -1.18 2.61 8.00
CA SER A 112 -1.66 1.24 7.81
C SER A 112 -2.34 1.01 6.46
N PRO A 113 -3.07 1.96 5.84
CA PRO A 113 -3.57 1.75 4.48
C PRO A 113 -2.44 1.58 3.46
N LEU A 114 -1.39 2.39 3.58
CA LEU A 114 -0.22 2.33 2.69
C LEU A 114 0.58 1.04 2.91
N ALA A 115 0.67 0.57 4.15
CA ALA A 115 1.26 -0.72 4.49
C ALA A 115 0.47 -1.88 3.89
N ALA A 116 -0.85 -1.90 4.07
CA ALA A 116 -1.73 -2.90 3.47
C ALA A 116 -1.57 -2.94 1.95
N LYS A 117 -1.57 -1.76 1.30
CA LYS A 117 -1.36 -1.66 -0.15
C LYS A 117 -0.01 -2.21 -0.59
N THR A 118 1.03 -2.00 0.21
CA THR A 118 2.37 -2.51 -0.08
C THR A 118 2.40 -4.03 0.01
N LEU A 119 1.77 -4.62 1.03
CA LEU A 119 1.67 -6.07 1.16
C LEU A 119 0.90 -6.70 -0.01
N GLU A 120 -0.22 -6.09 -0.44
CA GLU A 120 -0.94 -6.52 -1.65
C GLU A 120 -0.02 -6.48 -2.89
N ASN A 121 0.75 -5.40 -3.07
CA ASN A 121 1.69 -5.27 -4.19
C ASN A 121 2.83 -6.30 -4.11
N MET A 122 3.21 -6.76 -2.92
CA MET A 122 4.15 -7.86 -2.71
C MET A 122 3.52 -9.25 -2.93
N GLY A 123 2.25 -9.30 -3.35
CA GLY A 123 1.52 -10.52 -3.68
C GLY A 123 0.80 -11.18 -2.52
N TYR A 124 0.72 -10.56 -1.34
CA TYR A 124 -0.13 -11.09 -0.27
C TYR A 124 -1.60 -10.91 -0.64
N THR A 125 -2.38 -11.99 -0.55
CA THR A 125 -3.76 -12.04 -1.09
C THR A 125 -4.84 -11.90 -0.02
N ASN A 126 -4.48 -11.96 1.26
CA ASN A 126 -5.42 -11.86 2.38
C ASN A 126 -4.99 -10.77 3.37
N VAL A 127 -4.97 -9.53 2.90
CA VAL A 127 -4.57 -8.36 3.68
C VAL A 127 -5.79 -7.51 4.02
N LYS A 128 -5.91 -7.09 5.27
CA LYS A 128 -6.93 -6.14 5.73
C LYS A 128 -6.28 -4.99 6.49
N ASN A 129 -6.85 -3.79 6.39
CA ASN A 129 -6.48 -2.63 7.18
C ASN A 129 -7.50 -2.42 8.31
N TYR A 130 -7.04 -2.33 9.55
CA TYR A 130 -7.88 -1.86 10.65
C TYR A 130 -8.01 -0.34 10.58
N ALA A 131 -9.24 0.15 10.44
CA ALA A 131 -9.53 1.52 10.02
C ALA A 131 -9.95 2.49 11.15
N ASP A 132 -10.31 1.96 12.31
CA ASP A 132 -10.76 2.76 13.47
C ASP A 132 -9.60 3.29 14.32
#